data_AF-A0A524GLR1-F1
#
_entry.id   AF-A0A524GLR1-F1
#
_cell.length_a   1.000
_cell.length_b   1.000
_cell.length_c   1.000
_cell.angle_alpha   90.00
_cell.angle_beta   90.00
_cell.angle_gamma   90.00
#
_symmetry.space_group_name_H-M   'P 1'
#
loop_
_entity.id
_entity.type
_entity.pdbx_description
1 polymer ?
#
loop_
_entity_poly.entity_id
_entity_poly.type
_entity_poly.pdbx_seq_one_letter_code
_entity_poly.pdbx_strand_id
1 'polypeptide(L)' 'MDKNETIRNLLDELNYWGQYAPGGNIADSGEVSAMIENLTEKLSELGVTVSWNGERFVIEEIKEK' A
#
# COMPACT_ATOMS: atom_id res chain seq x y z
N MET A 1 -1.47 19.90 -2.33
CA MET A 1 -2.20 18.66 -1.99
C MET A 1 -2.10 18.46 -0.50
N ASP A 2 -3.22 18.10 0.14
CA ASP A 2 -3.29 17.78 1.56
C ASP A 2 -2.58 16.44 1.82
N LYS A 3 -1.78 16.34 2.88
CA LYS A 3 -1.04 15.10 3.19
C LYS A 3 -1.97 13.91 3.38
N ASN A 4 -3.15 14.11 3.97
CA ASN A 4 -4.13 13.04 4.19
C ASN A 4 -4.80 12.63 2.89
N GLU A 5 -5.03 13.56 1.97
CA GLU A 5 -5.52 13.25 0.62
C GLU A 5 -4.51 12.39 -0.14
N THR A 6 -3.21 12.72 -0.09
CA THR A 6 -2.15 11.90 -0.69
C THR A 6 -2.11 10.49 -0.09
N ILE A 7 -2.18 10.36 1.24
CA ILE A 7 -2.16 9.06 1.92
C ILE A 7 -3.37 8.20 1.51
N ARG A 8 -4.57 8.80 1.45
CA ARG A 8 -5.78 8.09 1.01
C ARG A 8 -5.64 7.58 -0.42
N ASN A 9 -5.19 8.44 -1.34
CA ASN A 9 -5.01 8.06 -2.74
C ASN A 9 -4.00 6.91 -2.91
N LEU A 10 -2.88 6.95 -2.17
CA LEU A 10 -1.89 5.88 -2.19
C LEU A 10 -2.43 4.58 -1.59
N LEU A 11 -3.21 4.66 -0.51
CA LEU A 11 -3.82 3.49 0.12
C LEU A 11 -4.88 2.84 -0.79
N ASP A 12 -5.68 3.66 -1.49
CA ASP A 12 -6.67 3.17 -2.45
C ASP A 12 -6.00 2.48 -3.64
N GLU A 13 -4.92 3.05 -4.17
CA GLU A 13 -4.14 2.44 -5.25
C GLU A 13 -3.48 1.13 -4.79
N LEU A 14 -2.92 1.12 -3.57
CA LEU A 14 -2.32 -0.06 -2.97
C LEU A 14 -3.35 -1.18 -2.78
N ASN A 15 -4.57 -0.84 -2.38
CA ASN A 15 -5.68 -1.78 -2.25
C ASN A 15 -6.21 -2.28 -3.60
N TYR A 16 -6.19 -1.44 -4.63
CA TYR A 16 -6.52 -1.86 -5.98
C TYR A 16 -5.52 -2.94 -6.44
N TRP A 17 -4.22 -2.69 -6.33
CA TRP A 17 -3.20 -3.68 -6.72
C TRP A 17 -3.19 -4.93 -5.83
N GLY A 18 -3.45 -4.78 -4.53
CA GLY A 18 -3.56 -5.90 -3.60
C GLY A 18 -4.64 -6.92 -3.97
N GLN A 19 -5.74 -6.49 -4.62
CA GLN A 19 -6.78 -7.41 -5.11
C GLN A 19 -6.31 -8.31 -6.26
N TYR A 20 -5.30 -7.87 -7.02
CA TYR A 20 -4.71 -8.64 -8.11
C TYR A 20 -3.52 -9.51 -7.66
N ALA A 21 -3.17 -9.51 -6.37
CA ALA A 21 -2.25 -10.47 -5.80
C ALA A 21 -3.03 -11.73 -5.39
N PRO A 22 -3.08 -12.80 -6.22
CA PRO A 22 -3.92 -13.96 -5.95
C PRO A 22 -3.54 -14.60 -4.61
N GLY A 23 -4.50 -14.62 -3.67
CA GLY A 23 -4.41 -15.38 -2.43
C GLY A 23 -3.37 -14.90 -1.41
N GLY A 24 -2.93 -13.63 -1.47
CA GLY A 24 -1.90 -13.13 -0.56
C GLY A 24 -0.47 -13.60 -0.90
N ASN A 25 -0.29 -14.33 -2.01
CA ASN A 25 1.00 -14.55 -2.63
C ASN A 25 1.22 -13.44 -3.66
N ILE A 26 1.85 -12.35 -3.22
CA ILE A 26 2.30 -11.22 -4.06
C ILE A 26 3.28 -11.68 -5.16
N ALA A 27 3.76 -12.93 -5.10
CA ALA A 27 4.84 -13.48 -5.92
C ALA A 27 4.50 -13.78 -7.40
N ASP A 28 3.24 -13.88 -7.82
CA ASP A 28 2.91 -14.48 -9.14
C ASP A 28 2.72 -13.48 -10.30
N SER A 29 2.83 -12.18 -10.06
CA SER A 29 3.02 -11.22 -11.15
C SER A 29 4.01 -10.14 -10.75
N GLY A 30 5.21 -10.18 -11.34
CA GLY A 30 6.30 -9.27 -11.01
C GLY A 30 5.91 -7.79 -11.12
N GLU A 31 4.98 -7.46 -12.01
CA GLU A 31 4.44 -6.10 -12.15
C GLU A 31 3.56 -5.67 -10.97
N VAL A 32 2.65 -6.54 -10.48
CA VAL A 32 1.82 -6.21 -9.30
C VAL A 32 2.67 -6.11 -8.04
N SER A 33 3.65 -7.02 -7.87
CA SER A 33 4.60 -6.95 -6.75
C SER A 33 5.37 -5.63 -6.72
N ALA A 34 5.91 -5.23 -7.87
CA ALA A 34 6.66 -3.97 -7.98
C ALA A 34 5.77 -2.75 -7.70
N MET A 35 4.50 -2.76 -8.14
CA MET A 35 3.56 -1.67 -7.84
C MET A 35 3.22 -1.60 -6.35
N ILE A 36 2.95 -2.74 -5.71
CA ILE A 36 2.70 -2.81 -4.27
C ILE A 36 3.89 -2.31 -3.46
N GLU A 37 5.12 -2.74 -3.81
CA GLU A 37 6.35 -2.29 -3.15
C GLU A 37 6.55 -0.78 -3.28
N ASN A 38 6.42 -0.23 -4.49
CA ASN A 38 6.55 1.21 -4.77
C ASN A 38 5.53 2.04 -3.97
N LEU A 39 4.27 1.60 -3.92
CA LEU A 39 3.22 2.30 -3.18
C LEU A 39 3.45 2.23 -1.67
N THR A 40 3.91 1.08 -1.16
CA THR A 40 4.28 0.91 0.25
C THR A 40 5.46 1.79 0.62
N GLU A 41 6.46 1.92 -0.25
CA GLU A 41 7.62 2.81 -0.06
C GLU A 41 7.19 4.28 0.02
N LYS A 42 6.35 4.74 -0.91
CA LYS A 42 5.79 6.12 -0.87
C LYS A 42 5.03 6.41 0.41
N LEU A 43 4.24 5.45 0.90
CA LEU A 43 3.55 5.58 2.18
C LEU A 43 4.54 5.69 3.34
N SER A 44 5.60 4.88 3.33
CA SER A 44 6.68 4.92 4.33
C SER A 44 7.42 6.26 4.35
N GLU A 45 7.68 6.87 3.18
CA GLU A 45 8.28 8.20 3.06
C GLU A 45 7.44 9.27 3.77
N LEU A 46 6.11 9.15 3.68
CA LEU A 46 5.12 10.00 4.36
C LEU A 46 4.95 9.69 5.85
N GLY A 47 5.64 8.67 6.36
CA GLY A 47 5.56 8.20 7.74
C GLY A 47 4.40 7.22 7.99
N VAL A 48 3.83 6.62 6.94
CA VAL A 48 2.71 5.69 7.07
C VAL A 48 3.20 4.25 6.89
N THR A 49 2.92 3.40 7.88
CA THR A 49 3.17 1.96 7.80
C THR A 49 1.86 1.25 7.50
N VAL A 50 1.90 0.30 6.56
CA VAL A 50 0.74 -0.49 6.13
C VAL A 50 1.04 -1.98 6.15
N SER A 51 0.02 -2.79 6.41
CA SER A 51 0.10 -4.26 6.36
C SER A 51 -1.11 -4.86 5.66
N TRP A 52 -0.92 -6.04 5.06
CA TRP A 52 -2.01 -6.80 4.45
C TRP A 52 -2.73 -7.63 5.51
N ASN A 53 -4.03 -7.43 5.69
CA ASN A 53 -4.82 -8.18 6.69
C ASN A 53 -5.45 -9.47 6.14
N GLY A 54 -5.18 -9.84 4.88
CA GLY A 54 -5.83 -10.94 4.18
C GLY A 54 -6.85 -10.50 3.13
N GLU A 55 -7.42 -9.30 3.27
CA GLU A 55 -8.44 -8.73 2.38
C GLU A 55 -8.00 -7.42 1.73
N ARG A 56 -7.25 -6.59 2.47
CA ARG A 56 -6.80 -5.27 2.06
C ARG A 56 -5.57 -4.81 2.86
N PHE A 57 -4.88 -3.80 2.36
CA PHE A 57 -3.90 -3.05 3.12
C PHE A 57 -4.59 -2.11 4.12
N VAL A 58 -4.10 -2.12 5.35
CA VAL A 58 -4.54 -1.27 6.44
C VAL A 58 -3.37 -0.46 6.99
N ILE A 59 -3.64 0.75 7.47
CA ILE A 59 -2.63 1.57 8.15
C ILE A 59 -2.42 1.00 9.54
N GLU A 60 -1.18 0.64 9.85
CA GLU A 60 -0.76 0.22 11.19
C GLU A 60 -0.31 1.42 12.03
N GLU A 61 0.42 2.34 11.42
CA GLU A 61 1.02 3.48 12.11
C GLU A 61 1.14 4.70 11.20
N ILE A 62 1.00 5.90 11.78
CA ILE A 62 1.32 7.18 11.15
C ILE A 62 2.29 7.92 12.06
N LYS A 63 3.56 8.01 11.66
CA LYS A 63 4.56 8.89 12.27
C LYS A 63 4.42 10.28 11.67
N GLU A 64 4.09 11.24 12.49
CA GLU A 64 4.28 12.65 12.13
C GLU A 64 5.79 12.94 12.15
N LYS A 65 6.38 13.12 10.96
CA LYS A 65 7.73 13.68 10.81
C LYS A 65 7.67 15.19 10.98
#